data_AF-A0A0L0BTS1-F1
#
_entry.id   AF-A0A0L0BTS1-F1
#
_cell.length_a   1.000
_cell.length_b   1.000
_cell.length_c   1.000
_cell.angle_alpha   90.00
_cell.angle_beta   90.00
_cell.angle_gamma   90.00
#
_symmetry.space_group_name_H-M   'P 1'
#
loop_
_entity.id
_entity.type
_entity.pdbx_description
1 polymer ?
#
loop_
_entity_poly.entity_id
_entity_poly.type
_entity_poly.pdbx_seq_one_letter_code
_entity_poly.pdbx_strand_id
1 'polypeptide(L)'
;GWFTQSKEQHLQRDYCYVYSQQNHKYVEWKEREIRGDQTTYKTSLVYVDQPYVTAVDVTVRRNLVYNFRSLLSRDAKGRVLAGIYLPVLQNANEAHFTLFYEGNNMEQRVKVKFMFNIFKNPNKLPDQVQQHLEKLSPQLNMPLKELTQLLGSLAEAIMDQDFITQVLNINDDIGNMSAEN
;
A
#
# COMPACT_ATOMS: atom_id res chain seq x y z
N GLY A 1 8.22 -30.30 8.16
CA GLY A 1 8.35 -30.61 9.60
C GLY A 1 9.09 -29.48 10.30
N TRP A 2 9.08 -29.43 11.64
CA TRP A 2 9.81 -28.41 12.39
C TRP A 2 11.32 -28.60 12.26
N PHE A 3 12.06 -27.52 12.09
CA PHE A 3 13.52 -27.49 12.15
C PHE A 3 13.98 -26.28 12.98
N THR A 4 15.09 -26.45 13.69
CA THR A 4 15.67 -25.37 14.50
C THR A 4 16.43 -24.41 13.61
N GLN A 5 16.01 -23.14 13.61
CA GLN A 5 16.70 -22.06 12.91
C GLN A 5 17.82 -21.47 13.76
N SER A 6 17.59 -21.27 15.06
CA SER A 6 18.62 -20.81 15.98
C SER A 6 18.41 -21.39 17.37
N LYS A 7 19.53 -21.56 18.09
CA LYS A 7 19.54 -22.00 19.48
C LYS A 7 20.65 -21.29 20.24
N GLU A 8 20.25 -20.29 21.01
CA GLU A 8 21.08 -19.52 21.92
C GLU A 8 20.80 -19.93 23.37
N GLN A 9 21.61 -19.45 24.31
CA GLN A 9 21.57 -19.87 25.72
C GLN A 9 20.19 -19.70 26.38
N HIS A 10 19.40 -18.72 25.95
CA HIS A 10 18.08 -18.40 26.52
C HIS A 10 16.96 -18.36 25.49
N LEU A 11 17.23 -18.77 24.24
CA LEU A 11 16.31 -18.57 23.13
C LEU A 11 16.51 -19.65 22.08
N GLN A 12 15.46 -20.41 21.77
CA GLN A 12 15.43 -21.29 20.60
C GLN A 12 14.31 -20.86 19.67
N ARG A 13 14.60 -20.82 18.36
CA ARG A 13 13.62 -20.57 17.30
C ARG A 13 13.55 -21.77 16.39
N ASP A 14 12.37 -22.34 16.28
CA ASP A 14 12.07 -23.40 15.32
C ASP A 14 11.09 -22.89 14.27
N TYR A 15 11.28 -23.33 13.04
CA TYR A 15 10.40 -23.01 11.90
C TYR A 15 9.79 -24.27 11.31
N CYS A 16 8.58 -24.14 10.77
CA CYS A 16 7.91 -25.18 10.00
C CYS A 16 7.19 -24.54 8.82
N TYR A 17 7.44 -25.04 7.62
CA TYR A 17 6.71 -24.63 6.42
C TYR A 17 5.76 -25.76 6.01
N VAL A 18 4.50 -25.42 5.82
CA VAL A 18 3.48 -26.32 5.26
C VAL A 18 2.62 -25.54 4.27
N TYR A 19 2.18 -26.18 3.20
CA TYR A 19 1.14 -25.56 2.37
C TYR A 19 -0.12 -25.35 3.21
N SER A 20 -0.80 -24.21 3.01
CA SER A 20 -2.05 -23.96 3.71
C SER A 20 -3.10 -24.99 3.30
N GLN A 21 -3.80 -25.52 4.29
CA GLN A 21 -4.88 -26.49 4.05
C GLN A 21 -6.11 -25.85 3.42
N GLN A 22 -6.28 -24.53 3.60
CA GLN A 22 -7.38 -23.77 3.01
C GLN A 22 -7.08 -23.37 1.56
N ASN A 23 -5.82 -23.03 1.24
CA ASN A 23 -5.42 -22.62 -0.09
C ASN A 23 -3.95 -22.96 -0.40
N HIS A 24 -3.70 -23.92 -1.28
CA HIS A 24 -2.34 -24.36 -1.66
C HIS A 24 -1.49 -23.29 -2.35
N LYS A 25 -2.06 -22.13 -2.69
CA LYS A 25 -1.32 -20.96 -3.17
C LYS A 25 -0.50 -20.29 -2.08
N TYR A 26 -0.70 -20.65 -0.82
CA TYR A 26 0.02 -20.11 0.33
C TYR A 26 0.80 -21.21 1.05
N VAL A 27 1.96 -20.82 1.60
CA VAL A 27 2.71 -21.57 2.59
C VAL A 27 2.51 -20.89 3.94
N GLU A 28 2.05 -21.67 4.93
CA GLU A 28 2.09 -21.32 6.34
C GLU A 28 3.53 -21.49 6.83
N TRP A 29 4.16 -20.38 7.18
CA TRP A 29 5.39 -20.33 7.93
C TRP A 29 5.06 -20.22 9.42
N LYS A 30 5.22 -21.33 10.12
CA LYS A 30 5.01 -21.42 11.57
C LYS A 30 6.34 -21.21 12.27
N GLU A 31 6.34 -20.33 13.25
CA GLU A 31 7.45 -20.05 14.14
C GLU A 31 7.10 -20.51 15.54
N ARG A 32 8.06 -21.14 16.20
CA ARG A 32 8.00 -21.51 17.61
C ARG A 32 9.22 -20.92 18.29
N GLU A 33 9.02 -19.97 19.20
CA GLU A 33 10.08 -19.36 19.99
C GLU A 33 10.00 -19.85 21.44
N ILE A 34 11.08 -20.45 21.93
CA ILE A 34 11.19 -21.05 23.26
C ILE A 34 12.17 -20.24 24.10
N ARG A 35 11.73 -19.74 25.25
CA ARG A 35 12.53 -19.00 26.25
C ARG A 35 12.36 -19.63 27.62
N GLY A 36 13.30 -20.50 28.01
CA GLY A 36 13.15 -21.33 29.21
C GLY A 36 11.90 -22.20 29.09
N ASP A 37 10.96 -22.03 30.03
CA ASP A 37 9.69 -22.78 30.06
C ASP A 37 8.58 -22.14 29.21
N GLN A 38 8.80 -20.93 28.68
CA GLN A 38 7.81 -20.26 27.84
C GLN A 38 8.00 -20.61 26.38
N THR A 39 6.90 -20.94 25.70
CA THR A 39 6.88 -21.16 24.25
C THR A 39 5.81 -20.27 23.62
N THR A 40 6.19 -19.52 22.59
CA THR A 40 5.28 -18.70 21.79
C THR A 40 5.23 -19.21 20.36
N TYR A 41 4.06 -19.08 19.73
CA TYR A 41 3.82 -19.52 18.37
C TYR A 41 3.37 -18.34 17.52
N LYS A 42 3.86 -18.28 16.29
CA LYS A 42 3.39 -17.33 15.27
C LYS A 42 3.20 -18.08 13.97
N THR A 43 2.16 -17.72 13.22
CA THR A 43 1.96 -18.21 11.86
C THR A 43 1.95 -17.02 10.93
N SER A 44 2.81 -17.07 9.91
CA SER A 44 2.82 -16.12 8.80
C SER A 44 2.36 -16.84 7.53
N LEU A 45 1.61 -16.18 6.67
CA LEU A 45 1.23 -16.70 5.35
C LEU A 45 2.12 -16.10 4.27
N VAL A 46 2.63 -16.97 3.39
CA VAL A 46 3.49 -16.61 2.27
C VAL A 46 2.84 -17.09 0.98
N TYR A 47 2.44 -16.17 0.10
CA TYR A 47 1.90 -16.54 -1.22
C TYR A 47 3.02 -17.05 -2.15
N VAL A 48 2.83 -18.23 -2.74
CA VAL A 48 3.84 -18.96 -3.53
C VAL A 48 3.37 -19.38 -4.93
N ASP A 49 2.14 -19.08 -5.32
CA ASP A 49 1.56 -19.41 -6.64
C ASP A 49 2.07 -18.51 -7.79
N GLN A 50 3.10 -17.70 -7.51
CA GLN A 50 3.83 -16.86 -8.47
C GLN A 50 5.32 -16.83 -8.07
N PRO A 51 6.25 -16.83 -9.05
CA PRO A 51 7.68 -16.73 -8.76
C PRO A 51 8.03 -15.42 -8.04
N TYR A 52 9.02 -15.49 -7.14
CA TYR A 52 9.69 -14.31 -6.59
C TYR A 52 10.56 -13.72 -7.69
N VAL A 53 10.26 -12.49 -8.14
CA VAL A 53 11.01 -11.83 -9.22
C VAL A 53 12.03 -10.84 -8.62
N THR A 54 11.58 -9.88 -7.82
CA THR A 54 12.47 -8.93 -7.11
C THR A 54 11.99 -8.60 -5.69
N ALA A 55 12.87 -8.00 -4.88
CA ALA A 55 12.51 -7.47 -3.56
C ALA A 55 11.44 -6.37 -3.64
N VAL A 56 11.39 -5.62 -4.75
CA VAL A 56 10.34 -4.64 -5.03
C VAL A 56 8.99 -5.37 -5.16
N ASP A 57 8.92 -6.49 -5.88
CA ASP A 57 7.67 -7.24 -6.07
C ASP A 57 7.06 -7.76 -4.76
N VAL A 58 7.88 -8.12 -3.77
CA VAL A 58 7.39 -8.58 -2.46
C VAL A 58 7.05 -7.41 -1.54
N THR A 59 7.83 -6.34 -1.55
CA THR A 59 7.58 -5.17 -0.70
C THR A 59 6.34 -4.41 -1.17
N VAL A 60 6.09 -4.36 -2.48
CA VAL A 60 4.90 -3.73 -3.07
C VAL A 60 3.63 -4.54 -2.76
N ARG A 61 3.72 -5.87 -2.54
CA ARG A 61 2.60 -6.71 -2.10
C ARG A 61 2.13 -6.41 -0.68
N ARG A 62 3.01 -5.98 0.24
CA ARG A 62 2.61 -5.47 1.57
C ARG A 62 1.74 -4.21 1.49
N ASN A 63 1.84 -3.44 0.39
CA ASN A 63 0.96 -2.31 0.14
C ASN A 63 -0.40 -2.72 -0.44
N LEU A 64 -0.60 -3.92 -0.98
CA LEU A 64 -1.89 -4.34 -1.56
C LEU A 64 -3.01 -4.41 -0.51
N VAL A 65 -2.66 -4.70 0.74
CA VAL A 65 -3.57 -4.98 1.88
C VAL A 65 -4.25 -3.72 2.46
N TYR A 66 -4.06 -2.57 1.83
CA TYR A 66 -4.71 -1.34 2.30
C TYR A 66 -5.68 -0.87 1.23
N ASN A 67 -6.87 -0.42 1.63
CA ASN A 67 -7.79 0.26 0.71
C ASN A 67 -7.49 1.76 0.65
N PHE A 68 -6.26 2.14 1.02
CA PHE A 68 -5.80 3.51 1.08
C PHE A 68 -4.33 3.58 0.68
N ARG A 69 -4.03 4.44 -0.29
CA ARG A 69 -2.69 4.75 -0.78
C ARG A 69 -2.41 6.22 -0.53
N SER A 70 -1.13 6.54 -0.32
CA SER A 70 -0.72 7.93 -0.16
C SER A 70 0.66 8.18 -0.73
N LEU A 71 0.83 9.35 -1.35
CA LEU A 71 2.13 9.94 -1.67
C LEU A 71 2.32 11.13 -0.73
N LEU A 72 3.37 11.10 0.09
CA LEU A 72 3.56 12.06 1.19
C LEU A 72 4.92 12.72 1.11
N SER A 73 4.94 14.04 1.25
CA SER A 73 6.13 14.81 1.55
C SER A 73 6.20 15.10 3.05
N ARG A 74 7.40 14.99 3.62
CA ARG A 74 7.64 15.14 5.06
C ARG A 74 8.78 16.10 5.34
N ASP A 75 8.69 16.81 6.46
CA ASP A 75 9.80 17.61 6.98
C ASP A 75 10.91 16.72 7.59
N ALA A 76 12.02 17.34 7.99
CA ALA A 76 13.13 16.66 8.66
C ALA A 76 12.76 16.03 10.01
N LYS A 77 11.59 16.36 10.57
CA LYS A 77 11.05 15.78 11.81
C LYS A 77 10.00 14.69 11.52
N GLY A 78 9.80 14.32 10.26
CA GLY A 78 8.86 13.31 9.81
C GLY A 78 7.39 13.77 9.72
N ARG A 79 7.09 15.05 9.92
CA ARG A 79 5.73 15.59 9.85
C ARG A 79 5.30 15.72 8.39
N VAL A 80 4.05 15.38 8.10
CA VAL A 80 3.49 15.46 6.76
C VAL A 80 3.22 16.92 6.39
N LEU A 81 3.84 17.41 5.32
CA LEU A 81 3.68 18.78 4.80
C LEU A 81 2.65 18.82 3.68
N ALA A 82 2.85 17.98 2.67
CA ALA A 82 2.04 17.92 1.46
C ALA A 82 1.86 16.48 1.01
N GLY A 83 0.89 16.24 0.14
CA GLY A 83 0.61 14.88 -0.31
C GLY A 83 -0.67 14.70 -1.07
N ILE A 84 -0.88 13.43 -1.38
CA ILE A 84 -2.00 12.91 -2.16
C ILE A 84 -2.52 11.70 -1.40
N TYR A 85 -3.81 11.70 -1.12
CA TYR A 85 -4.52 10.51 -0.67
C TYR A 85 -5.33 9.91 -1.80
N LEU A 86 -5.33 8.58 -1.84
CA LEU A 86 -6.01 7.77 -2.83
C LEU A 86 -6.69 6.59 -2.11
N PRO A 87 -8.00 6.68 -1.80
CA PRO A 87 -8.76 5.51 -1.39
C PRO A 87 -9.02 4.59 -2.60
N VAL A 88 -8.77 3.29 -2.41
CA VAL A 88 -9.09 2.23 -3.37
C VAL A 88 -10.48 1.71 -3.01
N LEU A 89 -11.47 2.00 -3.86
CA LEU A 89 -12.88 1.73 -3.61
C LEU A 89 -13.45 0.83 -4.72
N GLN A 90 -14.38 -0.06 -4.36
CA GLN A 90 -15.07 -0.92 -5.33
C GLN A 90 -15.83 -0.10 -6.38
N ASN A 91 -16.46 1.01 -5.94
CA ASN A 91 -17.18 1.91 -6.84
C ASN A 91 -16.24 2.98 -7.42
N ALA A 92 -15.84 2.84 -8.69
CA ALA A 92 -15.00 3.84 -9.36
C ALA A 92 -15.62 5.24 -9.43
N ASN A 93 -16.95 5.38 -9.33
CA ASN A 93 -17.59 6.70 -9.33
C ASN A 93 -17.30 7.51 -8.06
N GLU A 94 -16.88 6.84 -6.99
CA GLU A 94 -16.47 7.47 -5.73
C GLU A 94 -14.95 7.67 -5.63
N ALA A 95 -14.18 7.13 -6.59
CA ALA A 95 -12.73 7.25 -6.64
C ALA A 95 -12.31 8.71 -6.85
N HIS A 96 -11.43 9.18 -5.95
CA HIS A 96 -11.01 10.57 -5.91
C HIS A 96 -9.59 10.70 -5.37
N PHE A 97 -8.88 11.70 -5.86
CA PHE A 97 -7.65 12.16 -5.22
C PHE A 97 -8.02 13.21 -4.18
N THR A 98 -7.39 13.14 -3.01
CA THR A 98 -7.35 14.28 -2.10
C THR A 98 -5.95 14.87 -2.11
N LEU A 99 -5.80 16.05 -2.70
CA LEU A 99 -4.55 16.80 -2.71
C LEU A 99 -4.50 17.69 -1.47
N PHE A 100 -3.35 17.76 -0.83
CA PHE A 100 -3.14 18.73 0.24
C PHE A 100 -1.71 19.24 0.24
N TYR A 101 -1.53 20.50 0.64
CA TYR A 101 -0.24 21.19 0.62
C TYR A 101 -0.30 22.44 1.50
N GLU A 102 0.85 23.02 1.80
CA GLU A 102 0.94 24.28 2.53
C GLU A 102 0.66 25.46 1.59
N GLY A 103 -0.29 26.33 1.97
CA GLY A 103 -0.58 27.55 1.24
C GLY A 103 0.50 28.62 1.39
N ASN A 104 0.34 29.76 0.71
CA ASN A 104 1.34 30.82 0.62
C ASN A 104 1.84 31.37 1.98
N ASN A 105 1.06 31.25 3.05
CA ASN A 105 1.43 31.74 4.39
C ASN A 105 1.88 30.61 5.34
N MET A 106 2.14 29.38 4.86
CA MET A 106 2.53 28.16 5.61
C MET A 106 1.56 27.69 6.71
N GLU A 107 0.71 28.55 7.27
CA GLU A 107 -0.28 28.20 8.30
C GLU A 107 -1.60 27.68 7.73
N GLN A 108 -1.94 28.07 6.49
CA GLN A 108 -3.17 27.60 5.84
C GLN A 108 -2.89 26.35 5.00
N ARG A 109 -3.17 25.18 5.57
CA ARG A 109 -3.17 23.92 4.83
C ARG A 109 -4.34 23.89 3.85
N VAL A 110 -4.02 23.79 2.57
CA VAL A 110 -5.02 23.57 1.52
C VAL A 110 -5.31 22.08 1.42
N LYS A 111 -6.59 21.72 1.28
CA LYS A 111 -7.04 20.35 1.02
C LYS A 111 -8.18 20.39 0.01
N VAL A 112 -8.02 19.70 -1.10
CA VAL A 112 -9.01 19.65 -2.19
C VAL A 112 -9.21 18.23 -2.70
N LYS A 113 -10.42 17.94 -3.17
CA LYS A 113 -10.83 16.64 -3.67
C LYS A 113 -11.17 16.73 -5.15
N PHE A 114 -10.58 15.85 -5.96
CA PHE A 114 -10.83 15.76 -7.39
C PHE A 114 -11.21 14.34 -7.79
N MET A 115 -12.30 14.19 -8.52
CA MET A 115 -12.74 12.88 -9.02
C MET A 115 -11.78 12.36 -10.08
N PHE A 116 -11.61 11.04 -10.12
CA PHE A 116 -10.66 10.37 -11.01
C PHE A 116 -10.91 10.63 -12.50
N ASN A 117 -12.18 10.73 -12.89
CA ASN A 117 -12.57 11.03 -14.27
C ASN A 117 -11.95 12.32 -14.82
N ILE A 118 -11.58 13.27 -13.96
CA ILE A 118 -10.92 14.52 -14.38
C ILE A 118 -9.51 14.24 -14.94
N PHE A 119 -8.84 13.19 -14.45
CA PHE A 119 -7.48 12.82 -14.84
C PHE A 119 -7.40 11.83 -16.00
N LYS A 120 -8.55 11.40 -16.58
CA LYS A 120 -8.59 10.54 -17.79
C LYS A 120 -7.78 11.12 -18.95
N ASN A 121 -7.78 12.44 -19.08
CA ASN A 121 -7.04 13.16 -20.10
C ASN A 121 -6.03 14.11 -19.43
N PRO A 122 -4.84 13.63 -19.03
CA PRO A 122 -3.86 14.44 -18.30
C PRO A 122 -3.38 15.67 -19.10
N ASN A 123 -3.53 15.66 -20.43
CA ASN A 123 -3.20 16.80 -21.30
C ASN A 123 -4.28 17.89 -21.35
N LYS A 124 -5.44 17.69 -20.72
CA LYS A 124 -6.60 18.60 -20.75
C LYS A 124 -7.24 18.73 -19.36
N LEU A 125 -6.42 18.93 -18.33
CA LEU A 125 -6.92 19.18 -16.99
C LEU A 125 -7.60 20.55 -16.90
N PRO A 126 -8.69 20.70 -16.12
CA PRO A 126 -9.27 22.00 -15.83
C PRO A 126 -8.25 22.92 -15.14
N ASP A 127 -8.27 24.22 -15.45
CA ASP A 127 -7.35 25.23 -14.90
C ASP A 127 -7.27 25.18 -13.37
N GLN A 128 -8.41 24.98 -12.70
CA GLN A 128 -8.46 24.86 -11.25
C GLN A 128 -7.57 23.70 -10.74
N VAL A 129 -7.64 22.54 -11.38
CA VAL A 129 -6.81 21.37 -11.00
C VAL A 129 -5.34 21.69 -11.23
N GLN A 130 -5.03 22.29 -12.39
CA GLN A 130 -3.66 22.65 -12.74
C GLN A 130 -3.03 23.61 -11.71
N GLN A 131 -3.77 24.63 -11.27
CA GLN A 131 -3.31 25.56 -10.22
C GLN A 131 -2.99 24.86 -8.89
N HIS A 132 -3.73 23.81 -8.53
CA HIS A 132 -3.42 23.02 -7.33
C HIS A 132 -2.19 22.14 -7.53
N LEU A 133 -2.02 21.54 -8.71
CA LEU A 133 -0.84 20.73 -9.03
C LEU A 133 0.44 21.57 -9.09
N GLU A 134 0.39 22.79 -9.62
CA GLU A 134 1.51 23.75 -9.65
C GLU A 134 2.01 24.10 -8.24
N LYS A 135 1.10 24.18 -7.26
CA LYS A 135 1.45 24.43 -5.85
C LYS A 135 1.95 23.18 -5.13
N LEU A 136 1.41 22.01 -5.47
CA LEU A 136 1.75 20.73 -4.84
C LEU A 136 3.07 20.15 -5.34
N SER A 137 3.31 20.19 -6.66
CA SER A 137 4.50 19.66 -7.33
C SER A 137 5.83 20.00 -6.64
N PRO A 138 6.15 21.28 -6.34
CA PRO A 138 7.41 21.62 -5.68
C PRO A 138 7.49 21.07 -4.25
N GLN A 139 6.38 20.98 -3.52
CA GLN A 139 6.35 20.45 -2.15
C GLN A 139 6.52 18.93 -2.12
N LEU A 140 6.20 18.24 -3.21
CA LEU A 140 6.49 16.82 -3.41
C LEU A 140 7.90 16.55 -3.96
N ASN A 141 8.67 17.59 -4.28
CA ASN A 141 9.93 17.47 -5.01
C ASN A 141 9.78 16.64 -6.31
N MET A 142 8.67 16.85 -7.03
CA MET A 142 8.33 16.12 -8.25
C MET A 142 7.98 17.10 -9.36
N PRO A 143 8.60 17.03 -10.54
CA PRO A 143 8.26 17.88 -11.67
C PRO A 143 6.76 17.82 -12.01
N LEU A 144 6.15 18.97 -12.32
CA LEU A 144 4.71 19.06 -12.58
C LEU A 144 4.23 18.08 -13.66
N LYS A 145 5.03 17.91 -14.72
CA LYS A 145 4.74 16.96 -15.80
C LYS A 145 4.70 15.52 -15.30
N GLU A 146 5.68 15.14 -14.48
CA GLU A 146 5.77 13.80 -13.89
C GLU A 146 4.60 13.55 -12.93
N LEU A 147 4.27 14.52 -12.08
CA LEU A 147 3.12 14.43 -11.18
C LEU A 147 1.80 14.26 -11.96
N THR A 148 1.63 15.02 -13.04
CA THR A 148 0.43 14.95 -13.88
C THR A 148 0.31 13.60 -14.58
N GLN A 149 1.43 13.07 -15.09
CA GLN A 149 1.48 11.73 -15.69
C GLN A 149 1.17 10.63 -14.67
N LEU A 150 1.76 10.72 -13.47
CA LEU A 150 1.50 9.79 -12.38
C LEU A 150 0.01 9.75 -12.01
N LEU A 151 -0.62 10.93 -11.85
CA LEU A 151 -2.05 11.00 -11.55
C LEU A 151 -2.92 10.44 -12.67
N GLY A 152 -2.53 10.64 -13.93
CA GLY A 152 -3.18 10.03 -15.10
C GLY A 152 -3.11 8.50 -15.06
N SER A 153 -1.91 7.94 -14.89
CA SER A 153 -1.71 6.48 -14.81
C SER A 153 -2.42 5.85 -13.62
N LEU A 154 -2.42 6.51 -12.46
CA LEU A 154 -3.17 6.05 -11.30
C LEU A 154 -4.68 6.11 -11.54
N ALA A 155 -5.17 7.15 -12.22
CA ALA A 155 -6.57 7.24 -12.58
C ALA A 155 -6.97 6.08 -13.49
N GLU A 156 -6.20 5.82 -14.54
CA GLU A 156 -6.40 4.69 -15.46
C GLU A 156 -6.47 3.35 -14.72
N ALA A 157 -5.48 3.06 -13.85
CA ALA A 157 -5.44 1.81 -13.09
C ALA A 157 -6.64 1.62 -12.16
N ILE A 158 -7.10 2.67 -11.48
CA ILE A 158 -8.23 2.59 -10.53
C ILE A 158 -9.59 2.54 -11.26
N MET A 159 -9.65 3.00 -12.52
CA MET A 159 -10.88 2.90 -13.32
C MET A 159 -11.03 1.52 -13.97
N ASP A 160 -9.98 0.70 -13.99
CA ASP A 160 -10.07 -0.73 -14.33
C ASP A 160 -10.78 -1.50 -13.21
N GLN A 161 -12.05 -1.82 -13.43
CA GLN A 161 -12.90 -2.48 -12.44
C GLN A 161 -12.48 -3.93 -12.15
N ASP A 162 -11.95 -4.64 -13.15
CA ASP A 162 -11.51 -6.02 -12.97
C ASP A 162 -10.25 -6.04 -12.10
N PHE A 163 -9.31 -5.14 -12.38
CA PHE A 163 -8.12 -4.95 -11.56
C PHE A 163 -8.48 -4.57 -10.12
N ILE A 164 -9.38 -3.59 -9.91
CA ILE A 164 -9.76 -3.14 -8.57
C ILE A 164 -10.47 -4.24 -7.79
N THR A 165 -11.38 -4.96 -8.43
CA THR A 165 -12.05 -6.11 -7.81
C THR A 165 -11.04 -7.17 -7.38
N GLN A 166 -10.06 -7.48 -8.23
CA GLN A 166 -8.99 -8.41 -7.88
C GLN A 166 -8.16 -7.91 -6.68
N VAL A 167 -7.77 -6.64 -6.66
CA VAL A 167 -6.99 -6.04 -5.56
C VAL A 167 -7.77 -6.08 -4.25
N LEU A 168 -9.05 -5.75 -4.26
CA LEU A 168 -9.90 -5.75 -3.06
C LEU A 168 -10.15 -7.17 -2.55
N ASN A 169 -10.40 -8.14 -3.43
CA ASN A 169 -10.53 -9.54 -3.03
C ASN A 169 -9.26 -10.09 -2.37
N ILE A 170 -8.07 -9.76 -2.91
CA ILE A 170 -6.80 -10.15 -2.28
C ILE A 170 -6.69 -9.53 -0.88
N ASN A 171 -7.13 -8.28 -0.71
CA ASN A 171 -7.12 -7.64 0.60
C ASN A 171 -8.07 -8.34 1.59
N ASP A 172 -9.29 -8.65 1.15
CA ASP A 172 -10.29 -9.35 1.98
C ASP A 172 -9.81 -10.76 2.37
N ASP A 173 -9.22 -11.51 1.45
CA ASP A 173 -8.61 -12.82 1.72
C ASP A 173 -7.54 -12.70 2.83
N ILE A 174 -6.66 -11.70 2.74
CA ILE A 174 -5.62 -11.47 3.76
C ILE A 174 -6.24 -11.08 5.09
N GLY A 175 -7.25 -10.19 5.09
CA GLY A 175 -7.96 -9.77 6.29
C GLY A 175 -8.63 -10.95 7.02
N ASN A 176 -9.34 -11.79 6.28
CA ASN A 176 -10.00 -12.99 6.80
C ASN A 176 -8.99 -13.97 7.39
N MET A 177 -7.92 -14.29 6.66
CA MET A 177 -6.87 -15.20 7.13
C MET A 177 -6.08 -14.65 8.34
N SER A 178 -6.02 -13.32 8.50
CA SER A 178 -5.35 -12.68 9.64
C SER A 178 -6.24 -12.61 10.89
N ALA A 179 -7.56 -12.59 10.74
CA ALA A 179 -8.51 -12.55 11.85
C ALA A 179 -8.72 -13.92 12.52
N GLU A 180 -8.38 -15.01 11.83
CA GLU A 180 -8.41 -16.39 12.35
C GLU A 180 -7.13 -16.81 13.11
N ASN A 181 -6.16 -15.90 13.28
CA ASN A 181 -4.93 -16.10 14.08
C ASN A 181 -4.97 -15.30 15.39
#